data_AF-A0A956P1I5-F1
#
_entry.id   AF-A0A956P1I5-F1
#
_cell.length_a   1.000
_cell.length_b   1.000
_cell.length_c   1.000
_cell.angle_alpha   90.00
_cell.angle_beta   90.00
_cell.angle_gamma   90.00
#
_symmetry.space_group_name_H-M   'P 1'
#
loop_
_entity.id
_entity.type
_entity.pdbx_description
1 polymer ?
#
loop_
_entity_poly.entity_id
_entity_poly.type
_entity_poly.pdbx_seq_one_letter_code
_entity_poly.pdbx_strand_id
1 'polypeptide(L)'
;EGAVLCEEIAARLAAVGAAATVVEGLLPGRLERELGRLRAAVAAIAGDVAVSEDRLAQEVAVLADRADITEELVRLRAHVAAAEAALRDGQPVGKRLGFLAQELGREVNTIGSKANDAEIAHLVVAMKGELEKVREQLENLE
;
A
#
# COMPACT_ATOMS: atom_id res chain seq x y z
N GLU A 1 -11.46 9.65 28.63
CA GLU A 1 -11.43 8.45 27.78
C GLU A 1 -11.34 8.80 26.29
N GLY A 2 -12.22 9.63 25.74
CA GLY A 2 -12.18 9.99 24.31
C GLY A 2 -10.88 10.62 23.77
N ALA A 3 -10.18 11.46 24.56
CA ALA A 3 -8.91 12.07 24.12
C ALA A 3 -7.78 11.04 23.94
N VAL A 4 -7.66 10.10 24.88
CA VAL A 4 -6.67 9.01 24.81
C VAL A 4 -6.95 8.12 23.60
N LEU A 5 -8.22 7.84 23.33
CA LEU A 5 -8.60 7.04 22.17
C LEU A 5 -8.28 7.74 20.84
N CYS A 6 -8.50 9.06 20.74
CA CYS A 6 -8.13 9.83 19.55
C CYS A 6 -6.61 9.84 19.31
N GLU A 7 -5.81 9.99 20.37
CA GLU A 7 -4.34 9.89 20.29
C GLU A 7 -3.90 8.50 19.81
N GLU A 8 -4.56 7.46 20.33
CA GLU A 8 -4.31 6.08 19.95
C GLU A 8 -4.65 5.78 18.49
N ILE A 9 -5.79 6.26 17.98
CA ILE A 9 -6.16 6.12 16.57
C ILE A 9 -5.17 6.90 15.70
N ALA A 10 -4.82 8.13 16.09
CA ALA A 10 -3.85 8.95 15.36
C ALA A 10 -2.49 8.28 15.25
N ALA A 11 -1.99 7.66 16.32
CA ALA A 11 -0.73 6.92 16.31
C ALA A 11 -0.75 5.74 15.32
N ARG A 12 -1.87 5.02 15.24
CA ARG A 12 -2.06 3.90 14.31
C ARG A 12 -2.12 4.38 12.86
N LEU A 13 -2.84 5.47 12.59
CA LEU A 13 -2.89 6.11 11.26
C LEU A 13 -1.50 6.60 10.82
N ALA A 14 -0.74 7.19 11.73
CA ALA A 14 0.63 7.61 11.48
C ALA A 14 1.54 6.41 11.13
N ALA A 15 1.36 5.27 11.81
CA ALA A 15 2.09 4.04 11.50
C ALA A 15 1.76 3.51 10.08
N VAL A 16 0.49 3.57 9.67
CA VAL A 16 0.07 3.24 8.29
C VAL A 16 0.73 4.18 7.28
N GLY A 17 0.73 5.49 7.53
CA GLY A 17 1.39 6.47 6.66
C GLY A 17 2.90 6.29 6.57
N ALA A 18 3.56 5.94 7.68
CA ALA A 18 4.98 5.63 7.70
C ALA A 18 5.30 4.38 6.87
N ALA A 19 4.52 3.30 7.03
CA ALA A 19 4.67 2.09 6.23
C ALA A 19 4.49 2.37 4.73
N ALA A 20 3.51 3.19 4.36
CA ALA A 20 3.30 3.60 2.97
C ALA A 20 4.49 4.37 2.38
N THR A 21 5.14 5.22 3.18
CA THR A 21 6.36 5.93 2.78
C THR A 21 7.51 4.96 2.51
N VAL A 22 7.64 3.91 3.33
CA VAL A 22 8.63 2.84 3.09
C VAL A 22 8.32 2.11 1.78
N VAL A 23 7.05 1.75 1.54
CA VAL A 23 6.63 1.09 0.28
C VAL A 23 7.00 1.94 -0.94
N GLU A 24 6.76 3.25 -0.90
CA GLU A 24 7.13 4.17 -1.98
C GLU A 24 8.64 4.17 -2.26
N GLY A 25 9.46 4.14 -1.21
CA GLY A 25 10.92 4.04 -1.33
C GLY A 25 11.42 2.73 -1.96
N LEU A 26 10.64 1.65 -1.90
CA LEU A 26 10.98 0.36 -2.49
C LEU A 26 10.65 0.28 -3.99
N LEU A 27 9.77 1.14 -4.51
CA LEU A 27 9.29 1.09 -5.88
C LEU A 27 10.40 1.19 -6.95
N PRO A 28 11.37 2.12 -6.86
CA PRO A 28 12.40 2.24 -7.88
C PRO A 28 13.24 0.95 -8.01
N GLY A 29 13.69 0.40 -6.88
CA GLY A 29 14.51 -0.81 -6.87
C GLY A 29 13.72 -2.07 -7.23
N ARG A 30 12.41 -2.09 -7.03
CA ARG A 30 11.56 -3.22 -7.39
C ARG A 30 11.53 -3.46 -8.89
N LEU A 31 11.32 -2.40 -9.69
CA LEU A 31 11.24 -2.53 -11.15
C LEU A 31 12.56 -3.07 -11.72
N GLU A 32 13.69 -2.59 -11.21
CA GLU A 32 15.02 -3.07 -11.60
C GLU A 32 15.20 -4.57 -11.29
N ARG A 33 14.82 -5.01 -10.08
CA ARG A 33 14.89 -6.43 -9.68
C ARG A 33 14.02 -7.31 -10.58
N GLU A 34 12.80 -6.88 -10.86
CA GLU A 34 11.85 -7.65 -11.67
C GLU A 34 12.31 -7.79 -13.13
N LEU A 35 12.84 -6.70 -13.69
CA LEU A 35 13.44 -6.69 -15.02
C LEU A 35 14.66 -7.62 -15.11
N GLY A 36 15.52 -7.62 -14.08
CA GLY A 36 16.64 -8.56 -13.98
C GLY A 36 16.17 -10.02 -13.91
N ARG A 37 15.14 -10.31 -13.11
CA ARG A 37 14.54 -11.64 -12.98
C ARG A 37 13.95 -12.15 -14.30
N LEU A 38 13.21 -11.30 -15.02
CA LEU A 38 12.63 -11.64 -16.32
C LEU A 38 13.70 -11.91 -17.38
N ARG A 39 14.74 -11.07 -17.46
CA ARG A 39 15.89 -11.31 -18.34
C ARG A 39 16.55 -12.64 -18.08
N ALA A 40 16.81 -12.97 -16.81
CA ALA A 40 17.40 -14.24 -16.42
C ALA A 40 16.50 -15.44 -16.78
N ALA A 41 15.19 -15.33 -16.53
CA ALA A 41 14.23 -16.37 -16.87
C ALA A 41 14.14 -16.61 -18.38
N VAL A 42 14.11 -15.53 -19.18
CA VAL A 42 14.09 -15.62 -20.64
C VAL A 42 15.38 -16.24 -21.17
N ALA A 43 16.55 -15.83 -20.66
CA ALA A 43 17.83 -16.42 -21.06
C ALA A 43 17.89 -17.93 -20.74
N ALA A 44 17.34 -18.35 -19.60
CA ALA A 44 17.31 -19.76 -19.21
C ALA A 44 16.43 -20.63 -20.11
N ILE A 45 15.35 -20.07 -20.68
CA ILE A 45 14.39 -20.80 -21.53
C ILE A 45 14.77 -20.71 -23.02
N ALA A 46 15.38 -19.60 -23.44
CA ALA A 46 15.70 -19.34 -24.85
C ALA A 46 16.81 -20.24 -25.40
N GLY A 47 17.73 -20.72 -24.57
CA GLY A 47 18.89 -21.48 -25.05
C GLY A 47 19.70 -20.68 -26.07
N ASP A 48 19.92 -21.25 -27.27
CA ASP A 48 20.61 -20.59 -28.39
C ASP A 48 19.68 -19.71 -29.25
N VAL A 49 18.39 -19.62 -28.92
CA VAL A 49 17.42 -18.84 -29.71
C VAL A 49 17.61 -17.35 -29.42
N ALA A 50 17.78 -16.56 -30.48
CA ALA A 50 17.86 -15.11 -30.38
C ALA A 50 16.57 -14.52 -29.77
N VAL A 51 16.72 -13.86 -28.63
CA VAL A 51 15.63 -13.14 -27.95
C VAL A 51 15.47 -11.76 -28.59
N SER A 52 14.23 -11.36 -28.86
CA SER A 52 13.93 -9.99 -29.31
C SER A 52 13.86 -9.07 -28.10
N GLU A 53 14.85 -8.16 -27.98
CA GLU A 53 14.89 -7.16 -26.92
C GLU A 53 13.68 -6.23 -26.94
N ASP A 54 13.17 -5.87 -28.13
CA ASP A 54 11.96 -5.03 -28.25
C ASP A 54 10.72 -5.71 -27.67
N ARG A 55 10.53 -7.02 -27.94
CA ARG A 55 9.42 -7.78 -27.34
C ARG A 55 9.58 -7.91 -25.84
N LEU A 56 10.80 -8.14 -25.36
CA LEU A 56 11.08 -8.23 -23.93
C LEU A 56 10.78 -6.90 -23.21
N ALA A 57 11.20 -5.77 -23.79
CA ALA A 57 10.92 -4.44 -23.25
C ALA A 57 9.41 -4.14 -23.20
N GLN A 58 8.66 -4.55 -24.22
CA GLN A 58 7.20 -4.38 -24.26
C GLN A 58 6.50 -5.20 -23.17
N GLU A 59 6.86 -6.46 -22.99
CA GLU A 59 6.29 -7.31 -21.93
C GLU A 59 6.62 -6.76 -20.53
N VAL A 60 7.86 -6.31 -20.32
CA VAL A 60 8.29 -5.65 -19.09
C VAL A 60 7.46 -4.39 -18.80
N ALA A 61 7.20 -3.57 -19.82
CA ALA A 61 6.39 -2.36 -19.65
C ALA A 61 4.94 -2.70 -19.24
N VAL A 62 4.34 -3.73 -19.85
CA VAL A 62 2.99 -4.20 -19.49
C VAL A 62 2.95 -4.75 -18.06
N LEU A 63 3.99 -5.48 -17.63
CA LEU A 63 4.08 -6.00 -16.27
C LEU A 63 4.32 -4.89 -15.24
N ALA A 64 5.12 -3.88 -15.58
CA ALA A 64 5.36 -2.71 -14.74
C ALA A 64 4.06 -1.93 -14.51
N ASP A 65 3.29 -1.67 -15.57
CA ASP A 65 1.98 -1.00 -15.50
C ASP A 65 0.99 -1.77 -14.62
N ARG A 66 0.90 -3.09 -14.79
CA ARG A 66 0.02 -3.94 -13.95
C ARG A 66 0.42 -3.97 -12.47
N ALA A 67 1.70 -3.76 -12.19
CA ALA A 67 2.24 -3.78 -10.84
C ALA A 67 2.39 -2.38 -10.23
N ASP A 68 1.99 -1.33 -10.95
CA ASP A 68 2.05 0.03 -10.45
C ASP A 68 1.01 0.23 -9.33
N ILE A 69 1.51 0.69 -8.19
CA ILE A 69 0.74 0.98 -6.97
C ILE A 69 0.82 2.47 -6.60
N THR A 70 1.35 3.32 -7.48
CA THR A 70 1.57 4.74 -7.22
C THR A 70 0.26 5.45 -6.89
N GLU A 71 -0.81 5.15 -7.63
CA GLU A 71 -2.12 5.75 -7.38
C GLU A 71 -2.69 5.35 -6.02
N GLU A 72 -2.57 4.07 -5.65
CA GLU A 72 -3.01 3.56 -4.35
C GLU A 72 -2.26 4.23 -3.20
N LEU A 73 -0.95 4.45 -3.32
CA LEU A 73 -0.15 5.15 -2.31
C LEU A 73 -0.58 6.61 -2.14
N VAL A 74 -0.87 7.30 -3.25
CA VAL A 74 -1.37 8.67 -3.23
C VAL A 74 -2.74 8.73 -2.55
N ARG A 75 -3.68 7.84 -2.92
CA ARG A 75 -5.01 7.77 -2.31
C ARG A 75 -4.94 7.42 -0.83
N LEU A 76 -4.11 6.44 -0.45
CA LEU A 76 -3.89 6.05 0.93
C LEU A 76 -3.42 7.24 1.78
N ARG A 77 -2.41 8.00 1.32
CA ARG A 77 -1.95 9.21 2.02
C ARG A 77 -3.04 10.25 2.18
N ALA A 78 -3.83 10.48 1.12
CA ALA A 78 -4.95 11.42 1.19
C ALA A 78 -6.00 10.98 2.23
N HIS A 79 -6.28 9.68 2.32
CA HIS A 79 -7.19 9.14 3.33
C HIS A 79 -6.63 9.22 4.76
N VAL A 80 -5.33 8.96 4.97
CA VAL A 80 -4.67 9.15 6.27
C VAL A 80 -4.81 10.60 6.72
N ALA A 81 -4.44 11.56 5.86
CA ALA A 81 -4.53 12.98 6.18
C ALA A 81 -5.99 13.42 6.48
N ALA A 82 -6.96 12.88 5.74
CA ALA A 82 -8.38 13.14 5.99
C ALA A 82 -8.86 12.58 7.35
N ALA A 83 -8.33 11.41 7.77
CA ALA A 83 -8.67 10.80 9.05
C ALA A 83 -8.05 11.57 10.22
N GLU A 84 -6.78 11.99 10.10
CA GLU A 84 -6.11 12.85 11.08
C GLU A 84 -6.78 14.23 11.22
N ALA A 85 -7.31 14.78 10.11
CA ALA A 85 -8.09 16.01 10.16
C ALA A 85 -9.42 15.79 10.89
N ALA A 86 -10.13 14.68 10.61
CA ALA A 86 -11.39 14.37 11.26
C ALA A 86 -11.22 14.20 12.79
N LEU A 87 -10.14 13.56 13.25
CA LEU A 87 -9.86 13.40 14.69
C LEU A 87 -9.71 14.74 15.43
N ARG A 88 -9.28 15.81 14.74
CA ARG A 88 -9.07 17.14 15.34
C ARG A 88 -10.34 17.99 15.42
N ASP A 89 -11.35 17.70 14.60
CA ASP A 89 -12.58 18.52 14.49
C ASP A 89 -13.52 18.40 15.71
N GLY A 90 -13.27 17.49 16.66
CA GLY A 90 -13.98 17.41 17.95
C GLY A 90 -15.48 17.09 17.89
N GLN A 91 -16.01 16.77 16.71
CA GLN A 91 -17.41 16.38 16.46
C GLN A 91 -17.58 14.85 16.54
N PRO A 92 -18.81 14.31 16.56
CA PRO A 92 -19.04 12.87 16.43
C PRO A 92 -18.54 12.39 15.05
N VAL A 93 -17.34 11.81 15.03
CA VAL A 93 -16.62 11.45 13.79
C VAL A 93 -16.62 9.95 13.49
N GLY A 94 -17.24 9.12 14.33
CA GLY A 94 -17.24 7.65 14.21
C GLY A 94 -17.58 7.16 12.80
N LYS A 95 -18.72 7.59 12.24
CA LYS A 95 -19.14 7.20 10.88
C LYS A 95 -18.18 7.67 9.78
N ARG A 96 -17.64 8.88 9.89
CA ARG A 96 -16.69 9.44 8.91
C ARG A 96 -15.35 8.70 8.97
N LEU A 97 -14.87 8.42 10.18
CA LEU A 97 -13.65 7.64 10.42
C LEU A 97 -13.82 6.18 9.99
N GLY A 98 -14.99 5.58 10.21
CA GLY A 98 -15.30 4.23 9.73
C GLY A 98 -15.26 4.14 8.20
N PHE A 99 -15.79 5.14 7.50
CA PHE A 99 -15.66 5.24 6.04
C PHE A 99 -14.20 5.37 5.60
N LEU A 100 -13.41 6.25 6.24
CA LEU A 100 -12.00 6.44 5.91
C LEU A 100 -11.17 5.18 6.19
N ALA A 101 -11.43 4.48 7.29
CA ALA A 101 -10.79 3.20 7.60
C ALA A 101 -11.11 2.13 6.54
N GLN A 102 -12.33 2.13 6.00
CA GLN A 102 -12.70 1.24 4.89
C GLN A 102 -11.95 1.59 3.60
N GLU A 103 -11.88 2.86 3.22
CA GLU A 103 -11.13 3.28 2.02
C GLU A 103 -9.63 2.99 2.18
N LEU A 104 -9.03 3.28 3.34
CA LEU A 104 -7.65 2.88 3.66
C LEU A 104 -7.44 1.37 3.48
N GLY A 105 -8.36 0.55 3.98
CA GLY A 105 -8.31 -0.90 3.80
C GLY A 105 -8.37 -1.33 2.34
N ARG A 106 -9.14 -0.64 1.49
CA ARG A 106 -9.19 -0.91 0.04
C ARG A 106 -7.85 -0.62 -0.62
N GLU A 107 -7.23 0.53 -0.32
CA GLU A 107 -5.92 0.87 -0.88
C GLU A 107 -4.84 -0.11 -0.45
N VAL A 108 -4.79 -0.48 0.84
CA VAL A 108 -3.84 -1.47 1.36
C VAL A 108 -4.02 -2.85 0.70
N ASN A 109 -5.27 -3.25 0.43
CA ASN A 109 -5.54 -4.52 -0.28
C ASN A 109 -5.05 -4.48 -1.72
N THR A 110 -5.28 -3.37 -2.44
CA THR A 110 -4.83 -3.22 -3.82
C THR A 110 -3.31 -3.14 -3.92
N ILE A 111 -2.65 -2.45 -2.98
CA ILE A 111 -1.18 -2.47 -2.85
C ILE A 111 -0.70 -3.91 -2.69
N GLY A 112 -1.29 -4.67 -1.76
CA GLY A 112 -0.92 -6.06 -1.52
C GLY A 112 -1.09 -6.98 -2.73
N SER A 113 -2.17 -6.81 -3.51
CA SER A 113 -2.43 -7.66 -4.67
C SER A 113 -1.58 -7.32 -5.90
N LYS A 114 -1.19 -6.06 -6.07
CA LYS A 114 -0.36 -5.59 -7.19
C LYS A 114 1.15 -5.67 -6.93
N ALA A 115 1.58 -5.45 -5.68
CA ALA A 115 2.98 -5.24 -5.37
C ALA A 115 3.89 -6.45 -5.65
N ASN A 116 3.40 -7.70 -5.57
CA ASN A 116 4.18 -8.92 -5.86
C ASN A 116 5.65 -8.86 -5.35
N ASP A 117 5.85 -8.36 -4.14
CA ASP A 117 7.15 -8.18 -3.50
C ASP A 117 7.00 -8.55 -2.03
N ALA A 118 7.91 -9.39 -1.53
CA ALA A 118 7.80 -9.95 -0.18
C ALA A 118 7.91 -8.88 0.92
N GLU A 119 8.77 -7.88 0.73
CA GLU A 119 8.95 -6.80 1.69
C GLU A 119 7.70 -5.92 1.74
N ILE A 120 7.13 -5.60 0.57
CA ILE A 120 5.85 -4.86 0.51
C ILE A 120 4.72 -5.70 1.12
N ALA A 121 4.69 -7.01 0.93
CA ALA A 121 3.69 -7.89 1.53
C ALA A 121 3.75 -7.86 3.07
N HIS A 122 4.95 -7.83 3.67
CA HIS A 122 5.10 -7.67 5.12
C HIS A 122 4.56 -6.32 5.62
N LEU A 123 4.86 -5.23 4.90
CA LEU A 123 4.34 -3.90 5.22
C LEU A 123 2.81 -3.84 5.09
N VAL A 124 2.25 -4.50 4.08
CA VAL A 124 0.79 -4.61 3.91
C VAL A 124 0.14 -5.33 5.08
N VAL A 125 0.71 -6.42 5.57
CA VAL A 125 0.20 -7.13 6.75
C VAL A 125 0.24 -6.22 7.99
N ALA A 126 1.34 -5.48 8.19
CA ALA A 126 1.45 -4.52 9.28
C ALA A 126 0.38 -3.42 9.18
N MET A 127 0.19 -2.82 8.00
CA MET A 127 -0.85 -1.81 7.76
C MET A 127 -2.24 -2.36 8.05
N LYS A 128 -2.55 -3.58 7.61
CA LYS A 128 -3.84 -4.23 7.91
C LYS A 128 -4.06 -4.41 9.41
N GLY A 129 -3.02 -4.81 10.15
CA GLY A 129 -3.09 -4.95 11.60
C GLY A 129 -3.40 -3.63 12.31
N GLU A 130 -2.79 -2.53 11.87
CA GLU A 130 -3.08 -1.21 12.43
C GLU A 130 -4.49 -0.72 12.07
N LEU A 131 -4.95 -0.97 10.83
CA LEU A 131 -6.31 -0.62 10.42
C LEU A 131 -7.38 -1.42 11.14
N GLU A 132 -7.14 -2.69 11.46
CA GLU A 132 -8.08 -3.50 12.24
C GLU A 132 -8.25 -2.94 13.66
N LYS A 133 -7.15 -2.61 14.33
CA LYS A 133 -7.20 -1.96 15.65
C LYS A 133 -7.95 -0.62 15.59
N VAL A 134 -7.78 0.16 14.52
CA VAL A 134 -8.56 1.41 14.32
C VAL A 134 -10.05 1.09 14.21
N ARG A 135 -10.45 0.06 13.45
CA ARG A 135 -11.86 -0.34 13.33
C ARG A 135 -12.46 -0.76 14.68
N GLU A 136 -11.77 -1.63 15.42
CA GLU A 136 -12.19 -2.07 16.76
C GLU A 136 -12.41 -0.86 17.70
N GLN A 137 -11.52 0.13 17.65
CA GLN A 137 -11.63 1.35 18.45
C GLN A 137 -12.82 2.22 18.06
N LEU A 138 -13.14 2.29 16.77
CA LEU A 138 -14.29 3.06 16.27
C LEU A 138 -15.61 2.38 16.61
N GLU A 139 -15.67 1.04 16.59
CA GLU A 139 -16.86 0.27 16.99
C GLU A 139 -17.16 0.43 18.49
N ASN A 140 -16.13 0.58 19.33
CA ASN A 140 -16.30 0.85 20.76
C ASN A 140 -16.77 2.28 21.08
N LEU A 141 -16.80 3.19 20.09
CA LEU A 141 -17.26 4.58 20.23
C LEU A 141 -18.74 4.78 19.84
N GLU A 142 -19.33 3.82 19.11
CA GLU A 142 -20.76 3.81 18.73
C GLU A 142 -21.64 3.28 19.86
#